data_AF-A0A5B6VBR1-F1
#
_entry.id   AF-A0A5B6VBR1-F1
#
_cell.length_a   1.000
_cell.length_b   1.000
_cell.length_c   1.000
_cell.angle_alpha   90.00
_cell.angle_beta   90.00
_cell.angle_gamma   90.00
#
_symmetry.space_group_name_H-M   'P 1'
#
loop_
_entity.id
_entity.type
_entity.pdbx_description
1 polymer ?
#
loop_
_entity_poly.entity_id
_entity_poly.type
_entity_poly.pdbx_seq_one_letter_code
_entity_poly.pdbx_strand_id
1 'polypeptide(L)'
;MSSVTALQQKILEIAPGAKNMFSFLRESEEIPQNNPKLKAHAVKICESAIQLREKGEVVVPGTTLKYLGTVHVKSGVKYPHFEVVKEALLKTIEEAIGEKKWNEEINNAWGEAYDQLVEAIKAEMKNHHDETT
;
A
#
# COMPACT_ATOMS: atom_id res chain seq x y z
N MET A 1 15.31 -12.78 3.15
CA MET A 1 14.87 -11.44 2.69
C MET A 1 13.87 -10.90 3.69
N SER A 2 13.96 -9.62 4.08
CA SER A 2 12.99 -9.02 5.01
C SER A 2 11.65 -8.82 4.28
N SER A 3 10.53 -9.25 4.86
CA SER A 3 9.20 -9.34 4.23
C SER A 3 8.71 -8.03 3.59
N VAL A 4 9.20 -6.90 4.10
CA VAL A 4 8.92 -5.55 3.59
C VAL A 4 9.50 -5.32 2.18
N THR A 5 10.65 -5.92 1.86
CA THR A 5 11.23 -5.84 0.50
C THR A 5 10.42 -6.66 -0.50
N ALA A 6 9.72 -7.72 -0.05
CA ALA A 6 8.96 -8.63 -0.91
C ALA A 6 7.68 -7.98 -1.45
N LEU A 7 6.95 -7.23 -0.62
CA LEU A 7 5.72 -6.54 -1.05
C LEU A 7 5.97 -5.57 -2.20
N GLN A 8 7.02 -4.76 -2.08
CA GLN A 8 7.34 -3.76 -3.11
C GLN A 8 7.79 -4.40 -4.42
N GLN A 9 8.59 -5.46 -4.34
CA GLN A 9 9.02 -6.24 -5.49
C GLN A 9 7.79 -6.80 -6.22
N LYS A 10 6.83 -7.35 -5.46
CA LYS A 10 5.61 -7.94 -6.01
C LYS A 10 4.71 -6.92 -6.72
N ILE A 11 4.56 -5.71 -6.16
CA ILE A 11 3.81 -4.62 -6.82
C ILE A 11 4.40 -4.31 -8.20
N LEU A 12 5.72 -4.28 -8.31
CA LEU A 12 6.41 -3.92 -9.55
C LEU A 12 6.48 -5.09 -10.55
N GLU A 13 6.42 -6.33 -10.07
CA GLU A 13 6.19 -7.52 -10.90
C GLU A 13 4.78 -7.53 -11.51
N ILE A 14 3.75 -7.19 -10.73
CA ILE A 14 2.35 -7.16 -11.20
C ILE A 14 2.08 -5.92 -12.08
N ALA A 15 2.60 -4.76 -11.69
CA ALA A 15 2.43 -3.51 -12.44
C ALA A 15 3.75 -2.73 -12.53
N PRO A 16 4.61 -3.02 -13.53
CA PRO A 16 5.86 -2.31 -13.75
C PRO A 16 5.68 -0.80 -13.89
N GLY A 17 4.54 -0.36 -14.43
CA GLY A 17 4.19 1.06 -14.59
C GLY A 17 4.04 1.82 -13.27
N ALA A 18 3.79 1.14 -12.15
CA ALA A 18 3.72 1.77 -10.81
C ALA A 18 5.07 2.39 -10.39
N LYS A 19 6.20 1.93 -10.99
CA LYS A 19 7.54 2.49 -10.76
C LYS A 19 7.58 4.01 -10.96
N ASN A 20 6.89 4.51 -11.97
CA ASN A 20 6.90 5.93 -12.34
C ASN A 20 6.18 6.84 -11.33
N MET A 21 5.40 6.25 -10.42
CA MET A 21 4.68 6.98 -9.38
C MET A 21 5.56 7.27 -8.16
N PHE A 22 6.67 6.52 -8.02
CA PHE A 22 7.69 6.77 -7.02
C PHE A 22 8.71 7.73 -7.63
N SER A 23 8.67 9.00 -7.21
CA SER A 23 9.60 10.03 -7.71
C SER A 23 11.07 9.64 -7.56
N PHE A 24 11.39 8.82 -6.57
CA PHE A 24 12.73 8.31 -6.30
C PHE A 24 13.09 7.02 -7.07
N LEU A 25 12.19 6.45 -7.87
CA LEU A 25 12.46 5.32 -8.78
C LEU A 25 12.36 5.70 -10.26
N ARG A 26 11.89 6.91 -10.58
CA ARG A 26 11.57 7.34 -11.95
C ARG A 26 12.77 7.33 -12.92
N GLU A 27 13.98 7.57 -12.42
CA GLU A 27 15.21 7.64 -13.22
C GLU A 27 16.08 6.39 -13.10
N SER A 28 15.68 5.40 -12.31
CA SER A 28 16.46 4.17 -12.15
C SER A 28 16.05 3.17 -13.24
N GLU A 29 16.99 2.53 -13.92
CA GLU A 29 16.67 1.42 -14.85
C GLU A 29 16.26 0.16 -14.07
N GLU A 30 16.88 -0.07 -12.91
CA GLU A 30 16.61 -1.20 -12.03
C GLU A 30 15.68 -0.81 -10.86
N ILE A 31 15.17 -1.79 -10.12
CA ILE A 31 14.47 -1.55 -8.86
C ILE A 31 15.50 -1.87 -7.78
N PRO A 32 16.00 -0.89 -7.02
CA PRO A 32 17.05 -1.16 -6.05
C PRO A 32 16.52 -2.13 -4.99
N GLN A 33 17.05 -3.35 -5.00
CA GLN A 33 16.85 -4.28 -3.90
C GLN A 33 17.32 -3.56 -2.63
N ASN A 34 16.47 -3.51 -1.60
CA ASN A 34 16.77 -2.86 -0.31
C ASN A 34 16.70 -1.31 -0.28
N ASN A 35 15.90 -0.65 -1.14
CA ASN A 35 15.71 0.80 -1.05
C ASN A 35 15.04 1.21 0.29
N PRO A 36 15.67 2.05 1.13
CA PRO A 36 15.14 2.43 2.44
C PRO A 36 13.83 3.23 2.35
N LYS A 37 13.60 3.99 1.27
CA LYS A 37 12.34 4.74 1.05
C LYS A 37 11.18 3.81 0.70
N LEU A 38 11.44 2.76 -0.09
CA LEU A 38 10.43 1.73 -0.38
C LEU A 38 10.07 0.94 0.87
N LYS A 39 11.08 0.58 1.68
CA LYS A 39 10.85 -0.09 2.95
C LYS A 39 9.99 0.72 3.91
N ALA A 40 10.28 2.01 4.05
CA ALA A 40 9.49 2.91 4.88
C ALA A 40 8.04 3.02 4.38
N HIS A 41 7.82 2.96 3.06
CA HIS A 41 6.47 2.99 2.49
C HIS A 41 5.69 1.70 2.81
N ALA A 42 6.29 0.53 2.59
CA ALA A 42 5.66 -0.75 2.90
C ALA A 42 5.39 -0.94 4.40
N VAL A 43 6.28 -0.49 5.29
CA VAL A 43 6.02 -0.48 6.74
C VAL A 43 4.81 0.38 7.08
N LYS A 44 4.69 1.58 6.48
CA LYS A 44 3.52 2.44 6.71
C LYS A 44 2.21 1.81 6.25
N ILE A 45 2.21 1.04 5.16
CA ILE A 45 1.02 0.31 4.71
C ILE A 45 0.59 -0.71 5.78
N CYS A 46 1.53 -1.54 6.24
CA CYS A 46 1.25 -2.57 7.25
C CYS A 46 0.81 -1.96 8.59
N GLU A 47 1.50 -0.93 9.09
CA GLU A 47 1.14 -0.24 10.33
C GLU A 47 -0.24 0.42 10.24
N SER A 48 -0.56 1.04 9.11
CA SER A 48 -1.88 1.67 8.90
C SER A 48 -3.00 0.63 8.87
N ALA A 49 -2.80 -0.50 8.19
CA ALA A 49 -3.78 -1.57 8.15
C ALA A 49 -4.04 -2.18 9.54
N ILE A 50 -3.00 -2.37 10.35
CA ILE A 50 -3.12 -2.89 11.72
C ILE A 50 -3.88 -1.88 12.61
N GLN A 51 -3.51 -0.60 12.56
CA GLN A 51 -4.17 0.42 13.38
C GLN A 51 -5.64 0.61 13.01
N LEU A 52 -5.95 0.64 11.71
CA LEU A 52 -7.33 0.74 11.25
C LEU A 52 -8.16 -0.43 11.77
N ARG A 53 -7.63 -1.66 11.69
CA ARG A 53 -8.29 -2.86 12.21
C ARG A 53 -8.53 -2.78 13.72
N GLU A 54 -7.57 -2.28 14.48
CA GLU A 54 -7.63 -2.29 15.95
C GLU A 54 -8.38 -1.10 16.56
N LYS A 55 -8.35 0.05 15.89
CA LYS A 55 -8.80 1.32 16.45
C LYS A 55 -9.88 2.02 15.61
N GLY A 56 -10.11 1.56 14.38
CA GLY A 56 -10.97 2.26 13.42
C GLY A 56 -10.37 3.56 12.89
N GLU A 57 -9.11 3.87 13.24
CA GLU A 57 -8.40 5.07 12.83
C GLU A 57 -6.94 4.76 12.48
N VAL A 58 -6.34 5.56 11.61
CA VAL A 58 -4.91 5.48 11.26
C VAL A 58 -4.20 6.68 11.88
N VAL A 59 -3.44 6.43 12.95
CA VAL A 59 -2.62 7.41 13.66
C VAL A 59 -1.17 6.92 13.64
N VAL A 60 -0.60 6.78 12.43
CA VAL A 60 0.84 6.54 12.29
C VAL A 60 1.54 7.87 12.61
N PRO A 61 2.57 7.89 13.50
CA PRO A 61 3.28 9.12 13.84
C PRO A 61 3.74 9.88 12.59
N GLY A 62 3.22 11.10 12.41
CA GLY A 62 3.53 11.97 11.28
C GLY A 62 2.67 11.79 10.02
N THR A 63 1.61 10.96 10.05
CA THR A 63 0.66 10.84 8.92
C THR A 63 -0.78 10.65 9.42
N THR A 64 -1.69 11.52 8.97
CA THR A 64 -3.15 11.36 9.13
C THR A 64 -3.76 10.79 7.85
N LEU A 65 -5.00 10.29 7.91
CA LEU A 65 -5.75 9.90 6.70
C LEU A 65 -5.81 11.05 5.68
N LYS A 66 -6.05 12.29 6.13
CA LYS A 66 -6.01 13.49 5.29
C LYS A 66 -4.66 13.69 4.58
N TYR A 67 -3.55 13.52 5.30
CA TYR A 67 -2.22 13.59 4.72
C TYR A 67 -1.99 12.45 3.70
N LEU A 68 -2.45 11.24 4.01
CA LEU A 68 -2.37 10.11 3.07
C LEU A 68 -3.14 10.41 1.79
N GLY A 69 -4.40 10.86 1.86
CA GLY A 69 -5.18 11.25 0.67
C GLY A 69 -4.46 12.30 -0.18
N THR A 70 -3.94 13.35 0.47
CA THR A 70 -3.16 14.41 -0.20
C THR A 70 -1.94 13.87 -0.95
N VAL A 71 -1.15 13.00 -0.31
CA VAL A 71 0.04 12.40 -0.93
C VAL A 71 -0.36 11.53 -2.12
N HIS A 72 -1.41 10.73 -1.99
CA HIS A 72 -1.88 9.85 -3.07
C HIS A 72 -2.34 10.65 -4.29
N VAL A 73 -3.07 11.77 -4.09
CA VAL A 73 -3.44 12.69 -5.19
C VAL A 73 -2.19 13.30 -5.84
N LYS A 74 -1.26 13.85 -5.05
CA LYS A 74 -0.03 14.48 -5.59
C LYS A 74 0.88 13.49 -6.33
N SER A 75 0.89 12.22 -5.93
CA SER A 75 1.63 11.15 -6.58
C SER A 75 0.92 10.57 -7.82
N GLY A 76 -0.28 11.05 -8.17
CA GLY A 76 -1.02 10.58 -9.33
C GLY A 76 -1.63 9.19 -9.16
N VAL A 77 -1.89 8.76 -7.92
CA VAL A 77 -2.54 7.47 -7.64
C VAL A 77 -3.97 7.51 -8.14
N LYS A 78 -4.34 6.49 -8.92
CA LYS A 78 -5.69 6.26 -9.44
C LYS A 78 -6.29 5.05 -8.75
N TYR A 79 -7.62 4.95 -8.77
CA TYR A 79 -8.33 3.85 -8.11
C TYR A 79 -7.86 2.45 -8.55
N PRO A 80 -7.58 2.19 -9.85
CA PRO A 80 -7.06 0.88 -10.27
C PRO A 80 -5.70 0.50 -9.66
N HIS A 81 -4.91 1.47 -9.17
CA HIS A 81 -3.62 1.15 -8.56
C HIS A 81 -3.77 0.50 -7.18
N PHE A 82 -4.89 0.71 -6.48
CA PHE A 82 -5.14 0.06 -5.19
C PHE A 82 -5.37 -1.45 -5.36
N GLU A 83 -6.04 -1.87 -6.43
CA GLU A 83 -6.26 -3.31 -6.72
C GLU A 83 -4.93 -4.05 -6.94
N VAL A 84 -4.00 -3.42 -7.67
CA VAL A 84 -2.65 -3.97 -7.88
C VAL A 84 -1.92 -4.18 -6.54
N VAL A 85 -2.03 -3.19 -5.64
CA VAL A 85 -1.37 -3.25 -4.33
C VAL A 85 -2.06 -4.29 -3.44
N LYS A 86 -3.38 -4.45 -3.52
CA LYS A 86 -4.13 -5.52 -2.84
C LYS A 86 -3.64 -6.89 -3.26
N GLU A 87 -3.55 -7.13 -4.56
CA GLU A 87 -3.07 -8.40 -5.10
C GLU A 87 -1.63 -8.70 -4.65
N ALA A 88 -0.74 -7.71 -4.71
CA ALA A 88 0.64 -7.84 -4.26
C ALA A 88 0.73 -8.14 -2.74
N LEU A 89 -0.11 -7.48 -1.93
CA LEU A 89 -0.18 -7.69 -0.49
C LEU A 89 -0.59 -9.11 -0.14
N LEU A 90 -1.69 -9.60 -0.73
CA LEU A 90 -2.20 -10.94 -0.47
C LEU A 90 -1.18 -12.02 -0.85
N LYS A 91 -0.59 -11.92 -2.05
CA LYS A 91 0.48 -12.83 -2.48
C LYS A 91 1.69 -12.82 -1.55
N THR A 92 2.08 -11.64 -1.04
CA THR A 92 3.22 -11.53 -0.12
C THR A 92 2.91 -12.19 1.22
N ILE A 93 1.69 -12.07 1.71
CA ILE A 93 1.28 -12.70 2.97
C ILE A 93 1.19 -14.22 2.80
N GLU A 94 0.62 -14.70 1.70
CA GLU A 94 0.58 -16.12 1.33
C GLU A 94 2.00 -16.73 1.34
N GLU A 95 2.95 -16.11 0.65
CA GLU A 95 4.36 -16.54 0.65
C GLU A 95 4.99 -16.50 2.05
N ALA A 96 4.66 -15.50 2.86
CA ALA A 96 5.26 -15.31 4.19
C ALA A 96 4.76 -16.33 5.23
N ILE A 97 3.47 -16.67 5.22
CA ILE A 97 2.91 -17.66 6.15
C ILE A 97 3.01 -19.10 5.62
N GLY A 98 3.23 -19.23 4.31
CA GLY A 98 3.39 -20.47 3.57
C GLY A 98 2.06 -21.08 3.16
N GLU A 99 2.04 -21.73 1.99
CA GLU A 99 0.85 -22.35 1.37
C GLU A 99 0.09 -23.30 2.30
N LYS A 100 0.79 -23.98 3.22
CA LYS A 100 0.17 -24.91 4.17
C LYS A 100 -0.70 -24.23 5.23
N LYS A 101 -0.45 -22.95 5.52
CA LYS A 101 -1.21 -22.16 6.51
C LYS A 101 -2.15 -21.17 5.85
N TRP A 102 -1.89 -20.81 4.60
CA TRP A 102 -2.78 -19.97 3.80
C TRP A 102 -4.11 -20.68 3.56
N ASN A 103 -5.19 -19.92 3.69
CA ASN A 103 -6.55 -20.39 3.45
C ASN A 103 -7.44 -19.19 3.06
N GLU A 104 -8.66 -19.49 2.64
CA GLU A 104 -9.63 -18.49 2.19
C GLU A 104 -10.00 -17.49 3.29
N GLU A 105 -10.06 -17.92 4.56
CA GLU A 105 -10.36 -17.05 5.69
C GLU A 105 -9.29 -15.96 5.88
N ILE A 106 -8.01 -16.34 5.82
CA ILE A 106 -6.89 -15.39 5.92
C ILE A 106 -6.88 -14.44 4.72
N ASN A 107 -7.12 -14.96 3.52
CA ASN A 107 -7.21 -14.14 2.30
C ASN A 107 -8.30 -13.07 2.43
N ASN A 108 -9.52 -13.48 2.79
CA ASN A 108 -10.66 -12.59 2.95
C ASN A 108 -10.42 -11.56 4.06
N ALA A 109 -9.89 -11.98 5.22
CA ALA A 109 -9.63 -11.07 6.33
C ALA A 109 -8.62 -9.96 5.96
N TRP A 110 -7.54 -10.30 5.26
CA TRP A 110 -6.57 -9.31 4.79
C TRP A 110 -7.13 -8.45 3.64
N GLY A 111 -7.92 -9.06 2.74
CA GLY A 111 -8.59 -8.36 1.66
C GLY A 111 -9.56 -7.29 2.15
N GLU A 112 -10.41 -7.64 3.12
CA GLU A 112 -11.37 -6.73 3.74
C GLU A 112 -10.69 -5.60 4.52
N ALA A 113 -9.65 -5.93 5.30
CA ALA A 113 -8.88 -4.90 6.03
C ALA A 113 -8.22 -3.90 5.07
N TYR A 114 -7.70 -4.39 3.94
CA TYR A 114 -7.14 -3.53 2.90
C TYR A 114 -8.22 -2.66 2.24
N ASP A 115 -9.37 -3.23 1.89
CA ASP A 115 -10.48 -2.48 1.28
C ASP A 115 -10.98 -1.36 2.17
N GLN A 116 -11.13 -1.60 3.47
CA GLN A 116 -11.51 -0.57 4.44
C GLN A 116 -10.49 0.58 4.48
N LEU A 117 -9.19 0.27 4.44
CA LEU A 117 -8.13 1.28 4.38
C LEU A 117 -8.19 2.08 3.08
N VAL A 118 -8.41 1.41 1.95
CA VAL A 118 -8.54 2.05 0.64
C VAL A 118 -9.75 2.99 0.60
N GLU A 119 -10.90 2.58 1.13
CA GLU A 119 -12.09 3.45 1.17
C GLU A 119 -11.85 4.70 2.03
N ALA A 120 -11.19 4.56 3.18
CA ALA A 120 -10.80 5.71 4.00
C ALA A 120 -9.85 6.67 3.25
N ILE A 121 -8.86 6.14 2.53
CA ILE A 121 -7.93 6.97 1.73
C ILE A 121 -8.66 7.62 0.55
N LYS A 122 -9.52 6.89 -0.17
CA LYS A 122 -10.31 7.41 -1.30
C LYS A 122 -11.24 8.55 -0.86
N ALA A 123 -11.85 8.45 0.32
CA ALA A 123 -12.65 9.53 0.88
C ALA A 123 -11.82 10.82 1.04
N GLU A 124 -10.61 10.71 1.60
CA GLU A 124 -9.70 11.86 1.74
C GLU A 124 -9.13 12.37 0.41
N MET A 125 -8.91 11.48 -0.57
CA MET A 125 -8.53 11.89 -1.93
C MET A 125 -9.63 12.73 -2.60
N LYS A 126 -10.92 12.39 -2.39
CA LYS A 126 -12.05 13.17 -2.89
C LYS A 126 -12.16 14.51 -2.17
N ASN A 127 -12.10 14.51 -0.84
CA ASN A 127 -12.15 15.73 -0.03
C ASN A 127 -11.07 16.75 -0.44
N HIS A 128 -9.84 16.29 -0.75
CA HIS A 128 -8.78 17.17 -1.26
C HIS A 128 -9.12 17.78 -2.63
N HIS A 129 -9.79 17.04 -3.53
CA HIS A 129 -10.21 17.59 -4.82
C HIS A 129 -11.23 18.72 -4.64
N ASP A 130 -12.19 18.53 -3.73
CA ASP A 130 -13.23 19.51 -3.43
C ASP A 130 -12.70 20.76 -2.71
N GLU A 131 -11.66 20.64 -1.86
CA GLU A 131 -11.01 21.77 -1.20
C GLU A 131 -10.12 22.62 -2.15
N THR A 132 -9.78 22.11 -3.33
CA THR A 132 -8.81 22.74 -4.26
C THR A 132 -9.41 23.19 -5.59
N THR A 133 -10.73 23.04 -5.77
CA THR A 133 -11.51 23.47 -6.95
C THR A 133 -12.36 24.69 -6.60
#